data_AF-A0A8S9UAL0-F1
#
_entry.id   AF-A0A8S9UAL0-F1
#
_cell.length_a   1.000
_cell.length_b   1.000
_cell.length_c   1.000
_cell.angle_alpha   90.00
_cell.angle_beta   90.00
_cell.angle_gamma   90.00
#
_symmetry.space_group_name_H-M   'P 1'
#
loop_
_entity.id
_entity.type
_entity.pdbx_description
1 polymer ?
#
loop_
_entity_poly.entity_id
_entity_poly.type
_entity_poly.pdbx_seq_one_letter_code
_entity_poly.pdbx_strand_id
1 'polypeptide(L)'
;MGTSERVAILKFLLSTGLVPRTVVNDSFITVTEKCLGADFVLALSKVADISPEIALEAFQKAVCVGRAEVVKVLLFTYSYPLSVKEKALESAARTGRHGIVEEICASAEWSLNVLDKAISVATNTDVLAVLRAKKIANFN
;
A
#
# COMPACT_ATOMS: atom_id res chain seq x y z
N MET A 1 18.19 0.09 -20.21
CA MET A 1 17.58 1.22 -19.49
C MET A 1 17.27 0.81 -18.06
N GLY A 2 18.04 1.29 -17.09
CA GLY A 2 17.91 0.93 -15.67
C GLY A 2 16.77 1.67 -14.96
N THR A 3 16.31 1.18 -13.81
CA THR A 3 15.20 1.78 -13.02
C THR A 3 15.41 3.28 -12.75
N SER A 4 16.63 3.68 -12.37
CA SER A 4 16.96 5.08 -12.09
C SER A 4 16.80 5.98 -13.33
N GLU A 5 17.21 5.50 -14.50
CA GLU A 5 17.04 6.21 -15.78
C GLU A 5 15.57 6.36 -16.14
N ARG A 6 14.76 5.31 -15.94
CA ARG A 6 13.30 5.37 -16.16
C ARG A 6 12.62 6.40 -15.24
N VAL A 7 13.01 6.42 -13.96
CA VAL A 7 12.49 7.38 -12.99
C VAL A 7 12.91 8.81 -13.35
N ALA A 8 14.14 9.02 -13.82
CA ALA A 8 14.60 10.34 -14.28
C ALA A 8 13.80 10.84 -15.50
N ILE A 9 13.56 9.97 -16.48
CA ILE A 9 12.73 10.30 -17.66
C ILE A 9 11.32 10.65 -17.22
N LEU A 10 10.72 9.87 -16.31
CA LEU A 10 9.38 10.13 -15.80
C LEU A 10 9.28 11.50 -15.10
N LYS A 11 10.25 11.82 -14.23
CA LYS A 11 10.32 13.13 -13.57
C LYS A 11 10.43 14.27 -14.58
N PHE A 12 11.29 14.10 -15.60
CA PHE A 12 11.44 15.08 -16.67
C PHE A 12 10.11 15.29 -17.41
N LEU A 13 9.45 14.22 -17.85
CA LEU A 13 8.16 14.30 -18.56
C LEU A 13 7.10 15.03 -17.72
N LEU A 14 6.97 14.68 -16.44
CA LEU A 14 6.03 15.36 -15.55
C LEU A 14 6.36 16.85 -15.35
N SER A 15 7.64 17.19 -15.26
CA SER A 15 8.08 18.59 -15.08
C SER A 15 7.73 19.50 -16.26
N THR A 16 7.48 18.94 -17.45
CA THR A 16 7.06 19.73 -18.62
C THR A 16 5.63 20.28 -18.48
N GLY A 17 4.81 19.70 -17.62
CA GLY A 17 3.37 20.00 -17.53
C GLY A 17 2.55 19.57 -18.75
N LEU A 18 3.17 18.92 -19.74
CA LEU A 18 2.51 18.49 -20.99
C LEU A 18 1.83 17.12 -20.87
N VAL A 19 2.08 16.39 -19.80
CA VAL A 19 1.47 15.07 -19.58
C VAL A 19 0.06 15.27 -19.01
N PRO A 20 -1.00 14.80 -19.70
CA PRO A 20 -2.36 14.93 -19.19
C PRO A 20 -2.51 14.24 -17.83
N ARG A 21 -3.25 14.87 -16.91
CA ARG A 21 -3.47 14.32 -15.56
C ARG A 21 -4.10 12.92 -15.57
N THR A 22 -4.96 12.64 -16.54
CA THR A 22 -5.54 11.31 -16.74
C THR A 22 -4.47 10.24 -16.98
N VAL A 23 -3.50 10.53 -17.85
CA VAL A 23 -2.36 9.65 -18.12
C VAL A 23 -1.51 9.43 -16.88
N VAL A 24 -1.31 10.47 -16.07
CA VAL A 24 -0.57 10.37 -14.80
C VAL A 24 -1.29 9.46 -13.80
N ASN A 25 -2.60 9.64 -13.63
CA ASN A 25 -3.42 8.82 -12.72
C ASN A 25 -3.45 7.36 -13.16
N ASP A 26 -3.69 7.10 -14.45
CA ASP A 26 -3.71 5.74 -15.00
C ASP A 26 -2.35 5.06 -14.87
N SER A 27 -1.27 5.82 -15.08
CA SER A 27 0.09 5.35 -14.89
C SER A 27 0.36 5.01 -13.43
N PHE A 28 -0.09 5.85 -12.49
CA PHE A 28 0.05 5.62 -11.05
C PHE A 28 -0.62 4.31 -10.63
N ILE A 29 -1.88 4.10 -11.03
CA ILE A 29 -2.60 2.85 -10.76
C ILE A 29 -1.88 1.66 -11.41
N THR A 30 -1.48 1.79 -12.68
CA THR A 30 -0.81 0.72 -13.42
C THR A 30 0.51 0.31 -12.78
N VAL A 31 1.35 1.26 -12.33
CA VAL A 31 2.64 0.93 -11.70
C VAL A 31 2.44 0.22 -10.36
N THR A 32 1.38 0.54 -9.62
CA THR A 32 1.05 -0.13 -8.35
C THR A 32 0.63 -1.58 -8.57
N GLU A 33 -0.01 -1.88 -9.70
CA GLU A 33 -0.48 -3.22 -10.05
C GLU A 33 0.64 -4.09 -10.67
N LYS A 34 1.37 -3.54 -11.64
CA LYS A 34 2.27 -4.29 -12.55
C LYS A 34 3.72 -4.47 -12.07
N CYS A 35 4.01 -4.24 -10.79
CA CYS A 35 5.33 -4.51 -10.19
C CYS A 35 6.49 -3.69 -10.78
N LEU A 36 6.23 -2.46 -11.23
CA LEU A 36 7.28 -1.58 -11.76
C LEU A 36 8.24 -1.06 -10.67
N GLY A 37 7.96 -1.38 -9.40
CA GLY A 37 8.82 -1.10 -8.25
C GLY A 37 8.31 0.06 -7.40
N ALA A 38 8.53 -0.02 -6.08
CA ALA A 38 8.13 1.01 -5.13
C ALA A 38 8.73 2.40 -5.45
N ASP A 39 9.89 2.43 -6.09
CA ASP A 39 10.56 3.66 -6.55
C ASP A 39 9.74 4.48 -7.54
N PHE A 40 9.00 3.83 -8.44
CA PHE A 40 8.14 4.53 -9.39
C PHE A 40 6.91 5.13 -8.70
N VAL A 41 6.32 4.38 -7.78
CA VAL A 41 5.19 4.86 -6.98
C VAL A 41 5.64 6.08 -6.17
N LEU A 42 6.79 5.99 -5.50
CA LEU A 42 7.36 7.10 -4.74
C LEU A 42 7.70 8.31 -5.62
N ALA A 43 8.28 8.09 -6.80
CA ALA A 43 8.60 9.16 -7.73
C ALA A 43 7.34 9.87 -8.24
N LEU A 44 6.31 9.11 -8.61
CA LEU A 44 5.02 9.66 -9.04
C LEU A 44 4.35 10.42 -7.89
N SER A 45 4.29 9.86 -6.68
CA SER A 45 3.67 10.54 -5.54
C SER A 45 4.34 11.85 -5.14
N LYS A 46 5.64 12.03 -5.43
CA LYS A 46 6.37 13.27 -5.12
C LYS A 46 6.20 14.37 -6.16
N VAL A 47 5.93 14.01 -7.41
CA VAL A 47 5.95 14.94 -8.54
C VAL A 47 4.56 15.18 -9.10
N ALA A 48 3.66 14.21 -8.95
CA ALA A 48 2.27 14.33 -9.34
C ALA A 48 1.40 14.69 -8.14
N ASP A 49 0.50 15.65 -8.36
CA ASP A 49 -0.61 15.97 -7.48
C ASP A 49 -1.69 14.88 -7.58
N ILE A 50 -1.40 13.72 -6.99
CA ILE A 50 -2.29 12.55 -6.97
C ILE A 50 -3.42 12.81 -5.98
N SER A 51 -4.66 12.73 -6.46
CA SER A 51 -5.82 12.95 -5.60
C SER A 51 -6.00 11.82 -4.57
N PRO A 52 -6.65 12.08 -3.43
CA PRO A 52 -6.91 11.07 -2.41
C PRO A 52 -7.66 9.84 -2.94
N GLU A 53 -8.55 10.02 -3.91
CA GLU A 53 -9.35 8.96 -4.53
C GLU A 53 -8.47 8.00 -5.33
N ILE A 54 -7.54 8.55 -6.13
CA ILE A 54 -6.58 7.77 -6.91
C ILE A 54 -5.58 7.05 -5.99
N ALA A 55 -5.12 7.72 -4.93
CA ALA A 55 -4.26 7.12 -3.92
C ALA A 55 -4.96 5.97 -3.17
N LEU A 56 -6.26 6.09 -2.91
CA LEU A 56 -7.07 5.04 -2.30
C LEU A 56 -7.25 3.83 -3.23
N GLU A 57 -7.56 4.08 -4.51
CA GLU A 57 -7.68 3.00 -5.50
C GLU A 57 -6.36 2.24 -5.64
N ALA A 58 -5.24 2.95 -5.81
CA ALA A 58 -3.91 2.37 -5.88
C ALA A 58 -3.58 1.52 -4.64
N PHE A 59 -3.93 1.99 -3.45
CA PHE A 59 -3.74 1.24 -2.20
C PHE A 59 -4.55 -0.05 -2.17
N GLN A 60 -5.84 0.02 -2.52
CA GLN A 60 -6.71 -1.16 -2.56
C GLN A 60 -6.21 -2.19 -3.57
N LYS A 61 -5.77 -1.75 -4.75
CA LYS A 61 -5.16 -2.64 -5.76
C LYS A 61 -3.86 -3.26 -5.27
N ALA A 62 -2.96 -2.48 -4.68
CA ALA A 62 -1.69 -2.98 -4.15
C ALA A 62 -1.90 -4.05 -3.06
N VAL A 63 -2.88 -3.84 -2.16
CA VAL A 63 -3.29 -4.82 -1.15
C VAL A 63 -3.82 -6.10 -1.79
N CYS A 64 -4.73 -5.97 -2.76
CA CYS A 64 -5.35 -7.12 -3.45
C CYS A 64 -4.30 -7.99 -4.17
N VAL A 65 -3.39 -7.35 -4.90
CA VAL A 65 -2.33 -8.01 -5.67
C VAL A 65 -1.22 -8.54 -4.75
N GLY A 66 -1.08 -8.01 -3.53
CA GLY A 66 -0.07 -8.43 -2.55
C GLY A 66 1.28 -7.74 -2.72
N ARG A 67 1.29 -6.45 -3.08
CA ARG A 67 2.51 -5.65 -3.30
C ARG A 67 2.98 -4.97 -2.02
N ALA A 68 3.66 -5.70 -1.13
CA ALA A 68 4.03 -5.21 0.22
C ALA A 68 4.84 -3.90 0.18
N GLU A 69 5.90 -3.83 -0.62
CA GLU A 69 6.72 -2.61 -0.75
C GLU A 69 5.94 -1.40 -1.30
N VAL A 70 4.97 -1.64 -2.19
CA VAL A 70 4.10 -0.56 -2.69
C VAL A 70 3.14 -0.12 -1.60
N VAL A 71 2.54 -1.07 -0.88
CA VAL A 71 1.66 -0.77 0.26
C VAL A 71 2.40 0.04 1.32
N LYS A 72 3.64 -0.32 1.64
CA LYS A 72 4.52 0.43 2.54
C LYS A 72 4.69 1.88 2.09
N VAL A 73 5.08 2.09 0.83
CA VAL A 73 5.25 3.44 0.27
C VAL A 73 3.93 4.22 0.33
N LEU A 74 2.80 3.61 -0.02
CA LEU A 74 1.50 4.27 0.01
C LEU A 74 1.09 4.64 1.44
N LEU A 75 1.25 3.74 2.42
CA LEU A 75 0.95 3.99 3.84
C LEU A 75 1.85 5.08 4.44
N PHE A 76 3.10 5.18 3.98
CA PHE A 76 4.01 6.24 4.39
C PHE A 76 3.68 7.60 3.75
N THR A 77 3.22 7.58 2.50
CA THR A 77 3.02 8.78 1.68
C THR A 77 1.66 9.42 1.91
N TYR A 78 0.63 8.61 2.17
CA TYR A 78 -0.76 9.07 2.27
C TYR A 78 -1.37 8.71 3.62
N SER A 79 -2.16 9.65 4.16
CA SER A 79 -2.94 9.42 5.38
C SER A 79 -4.29 8.81 5.04
N TYR A 80 -4.41 7.49 5.17
CA TYR A 80 -5.67 6.79 5.00
C TYR A 80 -6.50 6.78 6.29
N PRO A 81 -7.84 6.92 6.20
CA PRO A 81 -8.73 6.69 7.33
C PRO A 81 -8.51 5.32 7.96
N LEU A 82 -8.66 5.22 9.29
CA LEU A 82 -8.47 3.95 10.00
C LEU A 82 -9.36 2.84 9.44
N SER A 83 -10.63 3.15 9.12
CA SER A 83 -11.58 2.21 8.52
C SER A 83 -11.14 1.63 7.18
N VAL A 84 -10.34 2.36 6.40
CA VAL A 84 -9.73 1.85 5.17
C VAL A 84 -8.62 0.87 5.50
N LYS A 85 -7.75 1.21 6.45
CA LYS A 85 -6.66 0.33 6.89
C LYS A 85 -7.20 -0.95 7.54
N GLU A 86 -8.27 -0.87 8.33
CA GLU A 86 -8.95 -2.04 8.93
C GLU A 86 -9.45 -3.02 7.87
N LYS A 87 -10.17 -2.52 6.85
CA LYS A 87 -10.64 -3.36 5.74
C LYS A 87 -9.49 -3.99 4.96
N ALA A 88 -8.41 -3.24 4.75
CA ALA A 88 -7.22 -3.75 4.08
C ALA A 88 -6.53 -4.85 4.92
N LEU A 89 -6.41 -4.66 6.24
CA LEU A 89 -5.86 -5.66 7.17
C LEU A 89 -6.69 -6.95 7.13
N GLU A 90 -8.01 -6.84 7.23
CA GLU A 90 -8.92 -7.99 7.18
C GLU A 90 -8.83 -8.73 5.84
N SER A 91 -8.77 -7.99 4.73
CA SER A 91 -8.61 -8.56 3.38
C SER A 91 -7.27 -9.29 3.23
N ALA A 92 -6.17 -8.67 3.66
CA ALA A 92 -4.84 -9.24 3.62
C ALA A 92 -4.73 -10.50 4.50
N ALA A 93 -5.34 -10.46 5.69
CA ALA A 93 -5.38 -11.59 6.61
C ALA A 93 -6.14 -12.78 5.99
N ARG A 94 -7.34 -12.53 5.45
CA ARG A 94 -8.17 -13.54 4.78
C ARG A 94 -7.47 -14.21 3.60
N THR A 95 -6.73 -13.42 2.83
CA THR A 95 -6.03 -13.89 1.61
C THR A 95 -4.60 -14.37 1.86
N GLY A 96 -4.15 -14.41 3.12
CA GLY A 96 -2.82 -14.93 3.47
C GLY A 96 -1.66 -14.05 3.03
N ARG A 97 -1.87 -12.74 2.86
CA ARG A 97 -0.84 -11.80 2.37
C ARG A 97 0.09 -11.34 3.51
N HIS A 98 0.97 -12.23 3.96
CA HIS A 98 1.91 -12.01 5.07
C HIS A 98 2.55 -10.61 5.10
N GLY A 99 3.33 -10.26 4.07
CA GLY A 99 4.04 -8.96 4.05
C GLY A 99 3.11 -7.74 4.02
N ILE A 100 1.87 -7.88 3.52
CA ILE A 100 0.88 -6.79 3.58
C ILE A 100 0.36 -6.61 5.00
N VAL A 101 0.12 -7.73 5.71
CA VAL A 101 -0.31 -7.70 7.12
C VAL A 101 0.77 -7.05 7.98
N GLU A 102 2.04 -7.38 7.79
CA GLU A 102 3.16 -6.74 8.50
C GLU A 102 3.18 -5.21 8.30
N GLU A 103 3.15 -4.77 7.04
CA GLU A 103 3.21 -3.33 6.71
C GLU A 103 1.98 -2.57 7.22
N ILE A 104 0.77 -3.16 7.13
CA ILE A 104 -0.44 -2.53 7.66
C ILE A 104 -0.39 -2.50 9.20
N CYS A 105 0.00 -3.60 9.85
CA CYS A 105 0.11 -3.67 11.31
C CYS A 105 1.09 -2.64 11.87
N ALA A 106 2.21 -2.38 11.18
CA ALA A 106 3.19 -1.38 11.58
C ALA A 106 2.70 0.08 11.39
N SER A 107 1.66 0.30 10.56
CA SER A 107 1.22 1.65 10.16
C SER A 107 0.20 2.31 11.09
N ALA A 108 -0.23 1.63 12.16
CA ALA A 108 -1.24 2.14 13.09
C ALA A 108 -1.21 1.41 14.44
N GLU A 109 -1.82 2.04 15.44
CA GLU A 109 -2.23 1.37 16.67
C GLU A 109 -3.62 0.74 16.47
N TRP A 110 -3.73 -0.52 16.84
CA TRP A 110 -4.92 -1.32 16.57
C TRP A 110 -5.68 -1.61 17.86
N SER A 111 -7.00 -1.48 17.79
CA SER A 111 -7.86 -1.95 18.86
C SER A 111 -7.84 -3.48 18.92
N LEU A 112 -8.10 -4.02 20.12
CA LEU A 112 -8.19 -5.45 20.35
C LEU A 112 -9.22 -6.12 19.41
N ASN A 113 -10.37 -5.47 19.22
CA ASN A 113 -11.45 -5.96 18.36
C ASN A 113 -11.02 -6.10 16.89
N VAL A 114 -10.24 -5.14 16.37
CA VAL A 114 -9.74 -5.22 14.99
C VAL A 114 -8.76 -6.38 14.83
N LEU A 115 -7.84 -6.56 15.78
CA LEU A 115 -6.88 -7.66 15.74
C LEU A 115 -7.58 -9.02 15.88
N ASP A 116 -8.58 -9.14 16.76
CA ASP A 116 -9.35 -10.38 16.92
C ASP A 116 -10.15 -10.72 15.66
N LYS A 117 -10.76 -9.71 15.02
CA LYS A 117 -11.42 -9.91 13.73
C LYS A 117 -10.44 -10.39 12.66
N ALA A 118 -9.28 -9.75 12.53
CA ALA A 118 -8.25 -10.15 11.57
C ALA A 118 -7.74 -11.58 11.84
N ILE A 119 -7.53 -11.96 13.10
CA ILE A 119 -7.13 -13.32 13.50
C ILE A 119 -8.20 -14.34 13.13
N SER A 120 -9.48 -14.02 13.36
CA SER A 120 -10.58 -14.94 13.08
C SER A 120 -10.75 -15.27 11.58
N VAL A 121 -10.34 -14.36 10.69
CA VAL A 121 -10.43 -14.56 9.24
C VAL A 121 -9.12 -15.07 8.62
N ALA A 122 -8.02 -15.06 9.38
CA ALA A 122 -6.72 -15.47 8.89
C ALA A 122 -6.67 -16.99 8.70
N THR A 123 -6.34 -17.43 7.49
CA THR A 123 -6.24 -18.85 7.12
C THR A 123 -4.79 -19.35 7.08
N ASN A 124 -3.82 -18.44 7.07
CA ASN A 124 -2.41 -18.72 6.95
C ASN A 124 -1.70 -18.61 8.32
N THR A 125 -0.82 -19.56 8.63
CA THR A 125 -0.11 -19.64 9.92
C THR A 125 0.85 -18.50 10.17
N ASP A 126 1.54 -18.00 9.14
CA ASP A 126 2.51 -16.91 9.26
C ASP A 126 1.77 -15.59 9.53
N VAL A 127 0.66 -15.36 8.83
CA VAL A 127 -0.26 -14.24 9.11
C VAL A 127 -0.78 -14.29 10.55
N LEU A 128 -1.21 -15.47 11.02
CA LEU A 128 -1.67 -15.64 12.40
C LEU A 128 -0.57 -15.31 13.41
N ALA A 129 0.68 -15.70 13.13
CA ALA A 129 1.82 -15.39 13.99
C ALA A 129 2.04 -13.87 14.10
N VAL A 130 2.04 -13.15 12.98
CA VAL A 130 2.19 -11.68 12.95
C VAL A 130 1.09 -11.00 13.75
N LEU A 131 -0.18 -11.37 13.51
CA LEU A 131 -1.33 -10.75 14.19
C LEU A 131 -1.31 -11.01 15.70
N ARG A 132 -0.96 -12.23 16.13
CA ARG A 132 -0.85 -12.57 17.55
C ARG A 132 0.31 -11.85 18.22
N ALA A 133 1.46 -11.75 17.55
CA ALA A 133 2.60 -10.99 18.05
C ALA A 133 2.23 -9.50 18.22
N LYS A 134 1.56 -8.90 17.24
CA LYS A 134 1.08 -7.52 17.33
C LYS A 134 0.05 -7.33 18.45
N LYS A 135 -0.88 -8.28 18.63
CA LYS A 135 -1.84 -8.25 19.75
C LYS A 135 -1.15 -8.32 21.11
N ILE A 136 -0.15 -9.17 21.27
CA ILE A 136 0.65 -9.26 22.50
C ILE A 136 1.38 -7.95 22.76
N ALA A 137 2.04 -7.37 21.75
CA ALA A 137 2.81 -6.13 21.91
C ALA A 137 1.95 -4.90 22.27
N ASN A 138 0.66 -4.88 21.91
CA ASN A 138 -0.23 -3.75 22.15
C ASN A 138 -0.95 -3.81 23.51
N PHE A 139 -1.04 -4.98 24.15
CA PHE A 139 -1.93 -5.20 25.31
C PHE A 139 -1.29 -5.98 26.47
N ASN A 140 0.01 -6.27 26.40
CA ASN A 140 0.83 -6.76 27.52
C ASN A 140 1.85 -5.71 27.93
#